data_AF-A0A183G4M4-F1
#
_entry.id   AF-A0A183G4M4-F1
#
_cell.length_a   1.000
_cell.length_b   1.000
_cell.length_c   1.000
_cell.angle_alpha   90.00
_cell.angle_beta   90.00
_cell.angle_gamma   90.00
#
_symmetry.space_group_name_H-M   'P 1'
#
loop_
_entity.id
_entity.type
_entity.pdbx_description
1 polymer ?
#
loop_
_entity_poly.entity_id
_entity_poly.type
_entity_poly.pdbx_seq_one_letter_code
_entity_poly.pdbx_strand_id
1 'polypeptide(L)'
;MAQYDSSKIRRQIGFFKKHIERTCSSIHNTLAKYEVDIKHPNLPHLDDDQLESLRLDLQMLRSSLLKAYEKMAALHEEWATMQQLYSQEAEIFDNYVTRYGDFRTSVQQAVTNSEDLDLLLNEVDTEFHKRDIAISSDASNLTNPEEQPNVKAHARDGTRDSSNPSAPVTNRSYPSHLVRAAAFTHDQHTAPQRAPSTRPRYTTQRCASQLRRRIDTKQNGAAHL
;
A
#
# COMPACT_ATOMS: atom_id res chain seq x y z
N MET A 1 10.81 21.13 -24.14
CA MET A 1 11.33 20.88 -22.77
C MET A 1 10.24 20.18 -22.00
N ALA A 2 10.48 18.99 -21.45
CA ALA A 2 9.49 18.30 -20.65
C ALA A 2 9.24 19.13 -19.38
N GLN A 3 8.05 19.71 -19.28
CA GLN A 3 7.63 20.46 -18.11
C GLN A 3 7.41 19.42 -17.00
N TYR A 4 8.42 19.21 -16.16
CA TYR A 4 8.28 18.36 -14.99
C TYR A 4 7.19 18.96 -14.09
N ASP A 5 6.12 18.21 -13.90
CA ASP A 5 4.92 18.70 -13.21
C ASP A 5 5.06 18.50 -11.70
N SER A 6 5.90 19.34 -11.07
CA SER A 6 6.04 19.37 -9.62
C SER A 6 4.70 19.65 -8.92
N SER A 7 3.74 20.26 -9.62
CA SER A 7 2.39 20.48 -9.09
C SER A 7 1.62 19.17 -8.87
N LYS A 8 1.80 18.18 -9.76
CA LYS A 8 1.25 16.85 -9.59
C LYS A 8 1.83 16.14 -8.38
N ILE A 9 3.15 16.21 -8.19
CA ILE A 9 3.81 15.62 -7.01
C ILE A 9 3.27 16.24 -5.73
N ARG A 10 3.17 17.58 -5.64
CA ARG A 10 2.62 18.28 -4.49
C ARG A 10 1.18 17.88 -4.16
N ARG A 11 0.34 17.71 -5.18
CA ARG A 11 -1.04 17.23 -5.01
C ARG A 11 -1.07 15.80 -4.48
N GLN A 12 -0.23 14.92 -5.01
CA GLN A 12 -0.16 13.53 -4.56
C GLN A 12 0.38 13.42 -3.13
N ILE A 13 1.40 14.21 -2.75
CA ILE A 13 1.87 14.32 -1.37
C ILE A 13 0.72 14.75 -0.46
N GLY A 14 -0.02 15.79 -0.84
CA GLY A 14 -1.18 16.25 -0.06
C GLY A 14 -2.26 15.17 0.11
N PHE A 15 -2.49 14.35 -0.92
CA PHE A 15 -3.41 13.22 -0.86
C PHE A 15 -2.91 12.14 0.12
N PHE A 16 -1.68 11.66 -0.05
CA PHE A 16 -1.14 10.59 0.80
C PHE A 16 -0.91 11.04 2.23
N LYS A 17 -0.63 12.32 2.48
CA LYS A 17 -0.53 12.89 3.83
C LYS A 17 -1.84 12.68 4.58
N LYS A 18 -2.95 13.11 3.96
CA LYS A 18 -4.29 12.91 4.52
C LYS A 18 -4.66 11.44 4.64
N HIS A 19 -4.22 10.59 3.71
CA HIS A 19 -4.45 9.15 3.78
C HIS A 19 -3.77 8.54 5.01
N ILE A 20 -2.48 8.84 5.22
CA ILE A 20 -1.73 8.40 6.40
C ILE A 20 -2.43 8.85 7.69
N GLU A 21 -2.75 10.14 7.81
CA GLU A 21 -3.41 10.70 9.01
C GLU A 21 -4.74 9.99 9.32
N ARG A 22 -5.54 9.72 8.28
CA ARG A 22 -6.79 8.97 8.43
C ARG A 22 -6.54 7.53 8.84
N THR A 23 -5.59 6.83 8.23
CA THR A 23 -5.27 5.45 8.59
C THR A 23 -4.75 5.35 10.03
N CYS A 24 -3.89 6.27 10.47
CA CYS A 24 -3.46 6.35 11.88
C CYS A 24 -4.66 6.55 12.82
N SER A 25 -5.58 7.45 12.46
CA SER A 25 -6.82 7.65 13.23
C SER A 25 -7.69 6.39 13.26
N SER A 26 -7.84 5.71 12.12
CA SER A 26 -8.56 4.43 12.03
C SER A 26 -7.94 3.35 12.90
N ILE A 27 -6.61 3.28 12.99
CA ILE A 27 -5.93 2.35 13.91
C ILE A 27 -6.36 2.61 15.35
N HIS A 28 -6.27 3.86 15.81
CA HIS A 28 -6.69 4.20 17.18
C HIS A 28 -8.18 3.92 17.41
N ASN A 29 -9.04 4.20 16.44
CA ASN A 29 -10.48 3.93 16.55
C ASN A 29 -10.78 2.42 16.59
N THR A 30 -10.09 1.62 15.78
CA THR A 30 -10.19 0.15 15.82
C THR A 30 -9.77 -0.37 17.18
N LEU A 31 -8.62 0.07 17.70
CA LEU A 31 -8.14 -0.35 19.01
C LEU A 31 -9.12 0.03 20.13
N ALA A 32 -9.68 1.25 20.09
CA ALA A 32 -10.70 1.69 21.04
C ALA A 32 -11.98 0.84 20.95
N LYS A 33 -12.41 0.44 19.75
CA LYS A 33 -13.58 -0.44 19.53
C LYS A 33 -13.43 -1.79 20.22
N TYR A 34 -12.22 -2.35 20.23
CA TYR A 34 -11.93 -3.64 20.90
C TYR A 34 -11.39 -3.46 22.33
N GLU A 35 -11.34 -2.22 22.85
CA GLU A 35 -10.78 -1.89 24.17
C GLU A 35 -9.33 -2.37 24.37
N VAL A 36 -8.52 -2.31 23.31
CA VAL A 36 -7.11 -2.73 23.31
C VAL A 36 -6.20 -1.52 23.38
N ASP A 37 -5.25 -1.52 24.32
CA ASP A 37 -4.14 -0.56 24.32
C ASP A 37 -2.99 -1.05 23.43
N ILE A 38 -2.42 -0.16 22.61
CA ILE A 38 -1.38 -0.55 21.65
C ILE A 38 -0.04 -0.92 22.31
N LYS A 39 0.26 -0.36 23.50
CA LYS A 39 1.51 -0.58 24.22
C LYS A 39 1.41 -1.75 25.20
N HIS A 40 0.21 -1.96 25.76
CA HIS A 40 -0.10 -2.98 26.74
C HIS A 40 -1.40 -3.70 26.35
N PRO A 41 -1.38 -4.51 25.29
CA PRO A 41 -2.59 -5.15 24.78
C PRO A 41 -3.11 -6.19 25.77
N ASN A 42 -4.25 -5.90 26.39
CA ASN A 42 -5.05 -6.91 27.07
C ASN A 42 -5.85 -7.65 25.99
N LEU A 43 -5.41 -8.83 25.59
CA LEU A 43 -6.10 -9.67 24.60
C LEU A 43 -7.00 -10.76 25.21
N PRO A 44 -6.71 -11.30 26.42
CA PRO A 44 -7.55 -12.33 27.05
C PRO A 44 -9.02 -11.99 27.25
N HIS A 45 -9.42 -10.71 27.26
CA HIS A 45 -10.84 -10.33 27.41
C HIS A 45 -11.65 -10.46 26.11
N LEU A 46 -10.98 -10.52 24.96
CA LEU A 46 -11.64 -10.73 23.67
C LEU A 46 -11.98 -12.20 23.49
N ASP A 47 -13.17 -12.49 22.97
CA ASP A 47 -13.49 -13.83 22.46
C ASP A 47 -12.76 -14.12 21.13
N ASP A 48 -12.84 -15.36 20.66
CA ASP A 48 -12.07 -15.81 19.50
C ASP A 48 -12.51 -15.14 18.19
N ASP A 49 -13.81 -14.84 18.04
CA ASP A 49 -14.37 -14.15 16.87
C ASP A 49 -13.95 -12.68 16.85
N GLN A 50 -13.94 -12.02 18.00
CA GLN A 50 -13.44 -10.67 18.20
C GLN A 50 -11.94 -10.59 17.94
N LEU A 51 -11.18 -11.59 18.40
CA LEU A 51 -9.73 -11.65 18.21
C LEU A 51 -9.36 -11.82 16.73
N GLU A 52 -10.07 -12.67 15.98
CA GLU A 52 -9.90 -12.80 14.52
C GLU A 52 -10.35 -11.54 13.77
N SER A 53 -11.46 -10.94 14.17
CA SER A 53 -11.93 -9.68 13.58
C SER A 53 -10.92 -8.55 13.79
N LEU A 54 -10.38 -8.41 15.00
CA LEU A 54 -9.30 -7.47 15.31
C LEU A 54 -8.07 -7.75 14.44
N ARG A 55 -7.64 -9.00 14.34
CA ARG A 55 -6.47 -9.41 13.55
C ARG A 55 -6.62 -8.98 12.09
N LEU A 56 -7.77 -9.25 11.47
CA LEU A 56 -8.06 -8.88 10.08
C LEU A 56 -8.11 -7.36 9.89
N ASP A 57 -8.80 -6.64 10.79
CA ASP A 57 -8.88 -5.18 10.77
C ASP A 57 -7.46 -4.54 10.83
N LEU A 58 -6.62 -5.01 11.76
CA LEU A 58 -5.25 -4.53 11.91
C LEU A 58 -4.38 -4.85 10.69
N GLN A 59 -4.52 -6.03 10.09
CA GLN A 59 -3.78 -6.39 8.87
C GLN A 59 -4.16 -5.51 7.67
N MET A 60 -5.45 -5.21 7.50
CA MET A 60 -5.91 -4.28 6.46
C MET A 60 -5.34 -2.87 6.66
N LEU A 61 -5.42 -2.36 7.90
CA LEU A 61 -4.92 -1.03 8.24
C LEU A 61 -3.41 -0.92 8.06
N ARG A 62 -2.65 -1.92 8.52
CA ARG A 62 -1.20 -2.01 8.29
C ARG A 62 -0.86 -1.96 6.81
N SER A 63 -1.56 -2.76 6.00
CA SER A 63 -1.32 -2.83 4.55
C SER A 63 -1.63 -1.50 3.85
N SER A 64 -2.70 -0.83 4.26
CA SER A 64 -3.07 0.50 3.77
C SER A 64 -2.02 1.56 4.14
N LEU A 65 -1.56 1.56 5.41
CA LEU A 65 -0.56 2.49 5.90
C LEU A 65 0.77 2.31 5.17
N LEU A 66 1.23 1.07 4.99
CA LEU A 66 2.47 0.75 4.29
C LEU A 66 2.43 1.24 2.83
N LYS A 67 1.35 0.96 2.10
CA LYS A 67 1.19 1.42 0.71
C LYS A 67 1.25 2.94 0.60
N ALA A 68 0.58 3.66 1.50
CA ALA A 68 0.57 5.11 1.50
C ALA A 68 1.95 5.69 1.84
N TYR A 69 2.63 5.10 2.81
CA TYR A 69 3.99 5.47 3.19
C TYR A 69 5.00 5.24 2.05
N GLU A 70 4.97 4.09 1.38
CA GLU A 70 5.85 3.79 0.24
C GLU A 70 5.67 4.81 -0.90
N LYS A 71 4.41 5.16 -1.20
CA LYS A 71 4.11 6.20 -2.20
C LYS A 71 4.61 7.57 -1.77
N MET A 72 4.45 7.94 -0.50
CA MET A 72 4.95 9.21 0.03
C MET A 72 6.48 9.29 -0.06
N ALA A 73 7.19 8.22 0.29
CA ALA A 73 8.65 8.15 0.21
C ALA A 73 9.14 8.30 -1.24
N ALA A 74 8.49 7.63 -2.20
CA ALA A 74 8.83 7.77 -3.61
C ALA A 74 8.63 9.21 -4.13
N LEU A 75 7.51 9.85 -3.77
CA LEU A 75 7.23 11.24 -4.14
C LEU A 75 8.23 12.23 -3.52
N HIS A 76 8.66 11.97 -2.28
CA HIS A 76 9.68 12.78 -1.62
C HIS A 76 11.01 12.72 -2.37
N GLU A 77 11.45 11.52 -2.76
CA GLU A 77 12.68 11.30 -3.51
C GLU A 77 12.63 11.94 -4.91
N GLU A 78 11.49 11.82 -5.59
CA GLU A 78 11.26 12.46 -6.89
C GLU A 78 11.33 13.99 -6.77
N TRP A 79 10.68 14.57 -5.77
CA TRP A 79 10.71 16.02 -5.56
C TRP A 79 12.08 16.51 -5.10
N ALA A 80 12.78 15.75 -4.26
CA ALA A 80 14.15 16.08 -3.86
C ALA A 80 15.10 16.09 -5.07
N THR A 81 14.92 15.17 -6.02
CA THR A 81 15.67 15.18 -7.28
C THR A 81 15.37 16.43 -8.10
N MET A 82 14.12 16.87 -8.17
CA MET A 82 13.76 18.12 -8.86
C MET A 82 14.39 19.36 -8.21
N GLN A 83 14.44 19.41 -6.87
CA GLN A 83 15.09 20.50 -6.13
C GLN A 83 16.60 20.59 -6.43
N GLN A 84 17.26 19.45 -6.68
CA GLN A 84 18.67 19.43 -7.07
C GLN A 84 18.91 19.91 -8.50
N LEU A 85 17.97 19.64 -9.41
CA LEU A 85 18.07 20.01 -10.82
C LEU A 85 17.64 21.46 -11.09
N TYR A 86 16.70 21.98 -10.29
CA TYR A 86 16.07 23.28 -10.51
C TYR A 86 16.00 24.07 -9.20
N SER A 87 16.76 25.16 -9.10
CA SER A 87 16.83 26.00 -7.90
C SER A 87 15.47 26.58 -7.47
N GLN A 88 14.58 26.89 -8.42
CA GLN A 88 13.23 27.36 -8.14
C GLN A 88 12.37 26.36 -7.36
N GLU A 89 12.64 25.06 -7.49
CA GLU A 89 11.84 24.03 -6.81
C GLU A 89 12.11 24.00 -5.30
N ALA A 90 13.30 24.42 -4.85
CA ALA A 90 13.59 24.56 -3.42
C ALA A 90 12.68 25.63 -2.78
N GLU A 91 12.52 26.78 -3.44
CA GLU A 91 11.62 27.84 -2.97
C GLU A 91 10.15 27.39 -2.97
N ILE A 92 9.75 26.60 -3.97
CA ILE A 92 8.40 26.02 -4.04
C ILE A 92 8.18 25.01 -2.91
N PHE A 93 9.19 24.22 -2.58
CA PHE A 93 9.15 23.28 -1.45
C PHE A 93 8.99 24.01 -0.11
N ASP A 94 9.79 25.05 0.14
CA ASP A 94 9.70 25.84 1.37
C ASP A 94 8.33 26.52 1.51
N ASN A 95 7.81 27.07 0.40
CA ASN A 95 6.46 27.61 0.35
C ASN A 95 5.38 26.56 0.64
N TYR A 96 5.55 25.34 0.11
CA TYR A 96 4.61 24.25 0.38
C TYR A 96 4.63 23.84 1.85
N VAL A 97 5.80 23.63 2.44
CA VAL A 97 5.95 23.25 3.85
C VAL A 97 5.38 24.35 4.75
N THR A 98 5.62 25.62 4.44
CA THR A 98 5.08 26.74 5.21
C THR A 98 3.55 26.81 5.15
N ARG A 99 2.95 26.57 3.96
CA ARG A 99 1.49 26.69 3.77
C ARG A 99 0.70 25.46 4.22
N TYR A 100 1.25 24.26 4.03
CA TYR A 100 0.53 23.00 4.21
C TYR A 100 1.10 22.13 5.33
N GLY A 101 2.16 22.59 5.99
CA GLY A 101 2.90 21.85 7.01
C GLY A 101 3.86 20.82 6.42
N ASP A 102 4.87 20.46 7.21
CA ASP A 102 5.87 19.47 6.82
C ASP A 102 5.28 18.06 6.81
N PHE A 103 5.05 17.50 5.62
CA PHE A 103 4.51 16.16 5.46
C PHE A 103 5.46 15.06 5.97
N ARG A 104 6.76 15.35 6.18
CA ARG A 104 7.71 14.40 6.77
C ARG A 104 7.34 14.04 8.20
N THR A 105 6.64 14.91 8.91
CA THR A 105 6.07 14.59 10.23
C THR A 105 5.03 13.47 10.15
N SER A 106 4.13 13.52 9.17
CA SER A 106 3.16 12.44 8.92
C SER A 106 3.85 11.14 8.51
N VAL A 107 4.94 11.21 7.75
CA VAL A 107 5.79 10.04 7.42
C VAL A 107 6.36 9.41 8.68
N GLN A 108 6.91 10.21 9.60
CA GLN A 108 7.45 9.71 10.86
C GLN A 108 6.36 9.05 11.72
N GLN A 109 5.17 9.66 11.78
CA GLN A 109 4.02 9.06 12.46
C GLN A 109 3.59 7.72 11.84
N ALA A 110 3.63 7.60 10.52
CA ALA A 110 3.32 6.33 9.84
C ALA A 110 4.31 5.24 10.20
N VAL A 111 5.61 5.57 10.30
CA VAL A 111 6.65 4.62 10.71
C VAL A 111 6.40 4.13 12.13
N THR A 112 6.21 5.05 13.08
CA THR A 112 5.95 4.69 14.48
C THR A 112 4.69 3.83 14.63
N ASN A 113 3.58 4.21 13.99
CA ASN A 113 2.36 3.40 14.03
C ASN A 113 2.53 2.03 13.36
N SER A 114 3.35 1.93 12.29
CA SER A 114 3.63 0.65 11.65
C SER A 114 4.45 -0.27 12.57
N GLU A 115 5.45 0.27 13.28
CA GLU A 115 6.23 -0.48 14.27
C GLU A 115 5.35 -0.98 15.41
N ASP A 116 4.47 -0.13 15.93
CA ASP A 116 3.54 -0.49 17.00
C ASP A 116 2.51 -1.54 16.55
N LEU A 117 1.97 -1.41 15.34
CA LEU A 117 1.07 -2.41 14.75
C LEU A 117 1.77 -3.76 14.55
N ASP A 118 3.03 -3.76 14.11
CA ASP A 118 3.80 -4.98 13.94
C ASP A 118 3.97 -5.73 15.26
N LEU A 119 4.25 -5.02 16.34
CA LEU A 119 4.34 -5.59 17.69
C LEU A 119 2.99 -6.14 18.14
N LEU A 120 1.91 -5.37 17.99
CA LEU A 120 0.58 -5.80 18.37
C LEU A 120 0.12 -7.04 17.59
N LEU A 121 0.36 -7.08 16.28
CA LEU A 121 0.03 -8.26 15.46
C LEU A 121 0.79 -9.51 15.91
N ASN A 122 2.04 -9.38 16.37
CA ASN A 122 2.78 -10.50 16.95
C ASN A 122 2.16 -10.97 18.29
N GLU A 123 1.67 -10.05 19.12
CA GLU A 123 0.96 -10.40 20.36
C GLU A 123 -0.38 -11.08 20.07
N VAL A 124 -1.14 -10.58 19.09
CA VAL A 124 -2.37 -11.22 18.61
C VAL A 124 -2.06 -12.63 18.11
N ASP A 125 -1.08 -12.80 17.21
CA ASP A 125 -0.68 -14.12 16.75
C ASP A 125 -0.26 -15.02 17.93
N THR A 126 0.45 -14.50 18.94
CA THR A 126 0.82 -15.27 20.13
C THR A 126 -0.42 -15.75 20.90
N GLU A 127 -1.44 -14.91 21.03
CA GLU A 127 -2.70 -15.24 21.68
C GLU A 127 -3.48 -16.31 20.91
N PHE A 128 -3.50 -16.25 19.56
CA PHE A 128 -4.05 -17.32 18.72
C PHE A 128 -3.41 -18.68 19.03
N HIS A 129 -2.09 -18.73 19.14
CA HIS A 129 -1.37 -19.97 19.44
C HIS A 129 -1.66 -20.48 20.86
N LYS A 130 -1.83 -19.59 21.85
CA LYS A 130 -2.19 -19.99 23.22
C LYS A 130 -3.57 -20.64 23.30
N ARG A 131 -4.50 -20.17 22.48
CA ARG A 131 -5.90 -20.62 22.45
C ARG A 131 -6.15 -21.77 21.46
N ASP A 132 -5.12 -22.19 20.72
CA ASP A 132 -5.23 -23.20 19.65
C ASP A 132 -6.25 -22.81 18.56
N ILE A 133 -6.38 -21.51 18.29
CA ILE A 133 -7.27 -21.01 17.23
C ILE A 133 -6.55 -21.18 15.88
N ALA A 134 -7.21 -21.85 14.94
CA ALA A 134 -6.70 -22.02 13.59
C ALA A 134 -6.58 -20.65 12.89
N ILE A 135 -5.37 -20.30 12.45
CA ILE A 135 -5.15 -19.10 11.65
C ILE A 135 -5.75 -19.34 10.26
N SER A 136 -6.87 -18.69 9.96
CA SER A 136 -7.44 -18.74 8.62
C SER A 136 -6.48 -18.10 7.62
N SER A 137 -6.08 -18.85 6.59
CA SER A 137 -5.09 -18.43 5.59
C SER A 137 -5.66 -17.49 4.52
N ASP A 138 -6.96 -17.21 4.55
CA ASP A 138 -7.64 -16.36 3.55
C ASP A 138 -7.20 -14.89 3.61
N ALA A 139 -6.57 -14.45 4.69
CA ALA A 139 -5.97 -13.11 4.78
C ALA A 139 -4.80 -12.91 3.79
N SER A 140 -4.19 -13.97 3.27
CA SER A 140 -3.10 -13.89 2.29
C SER A 140 -3.55 -13.45 0.89
N ASN A 141 -4.86 -13.48 0.59
CA ASN A 141 -5.43 -13.15 -0.70
C ASN A 141 -6.05 -11.74 -0.80
N LEU A 142 -5.89 -10.86 0.20
CA LEU A 142 -6.41 -9.47 0.15
C LEU A 142 -5.59 -8.53 -0.78
N THR A 143 -4.86 -9.10 -1.74
CA THR A 143 -4.13 -8.36 -2.78
C THR A 143 -4.89 -8.40 -4.12
N ASN A 144 -6.15 -7.96 -4.15
CA ASN A 144 -6.71 -7.36 -5.38
C ASN A 144 -8.07 -6.67 -5.14
N PRO A 145 -8.19 -5.34 -5.28
CA PRO A 145 -9.46 -4.71 -5.58
C PRO A 145 -9.37 -4.06 -6.97
N GLU A 146 -9.55 -4.84 -8.02
CA GLU A 146 -9.83 -4.29 -9.35
C GLU A 146 -10.77 -5.20 -10.12
N GLU A 147 -12.04 -5.23 -9.71
CA GLU A 147 -13.16 -5.53 -10.59
C GLU A 147 -14.42 -4.91 -9.97
N GLN A 148 -14.76 -3.69 -10.44
CA GLN A 148 -16.08 -3.10 -10.22
C GLN A 148 -17.09 -3.80 -11.14
N PRO A 149 -18.18 -4.39 -10.63
CA PRO A 149 -19.37 -4.59 -11.45
C PRO A 149 -20.14 -3.27 -11.49
N ASN A 150 -20.16 -2.65 -12.67
CA ASN A 150 -21.02 -1.53 -13.03
C ASN A 150 -22.50 -1.96 -12.99
N VAL A 151 -23.15 -1.86 -11.83
CA VAL A 151 -24.61 -1.94 -11.72
C VAL A 151 -25.19 -0.54 -11.93
N LYS A 152 -25.61 -0.26 -13.18
CA LYS A 152 -26.42 0.92 -13.49
C LYS A 152 -27.90 0.56 -13.35
N ALA A 153 -28.58 1.36 -12.54
CA ALA A 153 -29.94 1.23 -12.05
C ALA A 153 -31.01 1.10 -13.14
N HIS A 154 -32.01 0.25 -12.87
CA HIS A 154 -33.32 0.31 -13.52
C HIS A 154 -34.13 1.47 -12.95
N ALA A 155 -34.52 2.41 -13.80
CA ALA A 155 -35.62 3.33 -13.56
C ALA A 155 -36.48 3.49 -14.83
N ARG A 156 -37.72 3.02 -14.70
CA ARG A 156 -39.00 3.33 -15.37
C ARG A 156 -39.06 4.22 -16.64
N ASP A 157 -39.76 3.63 -17.63
CA ASP A 157 -41.02 4.09 -18.26
C ASP A 157 -40.97 5.17 -19.38
N GLY A 158 -41.72 4.92 -20.48
CA GLY A 158 -41.98 5.93 -21.53
C GLY A 158 -41.97 5.48 -23.00
N THR A 159 -43.12 4.97 -23.45
CA THR A 159 -43.74 4.91 -24.80
C THR A 159 -43.19 5.75 -25.98
N ARG A 160 -43.22 5.13 -27.18
CA ARG A 160 -43.75 5.58 -28.50
C ARG A 160 -42.81 5.77 -29.72
N ASP A 161 -43.37 5.33 -30.86
CA ASP A 161 -42.93 5.34 -32.27
C ASP A 161 -42.23 6.59 -32.81
N SER A 162 -41.26 6.40 -33.72
CA SER A 162 -41.37 6.74 -35.16
C SER A 162 -40.01 6.80 -35.90
N SER A 163 -39.92 6.03 -36.99
CA SER A 163 -39.36 6.40 -38.32
C SER A 163 -37.86 6.73 -38.53
N ASN A 164 -37.10 5.71 -38.99
CA ASN A 164 -36.29 5.61 -40.25
C ASN A 164 -35.12 6.61 -40.54
N PRO A 165 -34.26 6.38 -41.57
CA PRO A 165 -33.24 5.32 -41.81
C PRO A 165 -31.82 5.87 -42.08
N SER A 166 -30.77 5.03 -42.02
CA SER A 166 -29.68 4.93 -43.05
C SER A 166 -28.50 4.04 -42.60
N ALA A 167 -27.98 3.28 -43.56
CA ALA A 167 -26.99 2.18 -43.53
C ALA A 167 -25.52 2.64 -43.27
N PRO A 168 -24.47 1.78 -43.45
CA PRO A 168 -24.36 0.32 -43.41
C PRO A 168 -23.31 -0.19 -42.40
N VAL A 169 -23.44 -1.47 -42.04
CA VAL A 169 -22.49 -2.27 -41.27
C VAL A 169 -21.26 -2.62 -42.12
N THR A 170 -20.06 -2.25 -41.68
CA THR A 170 -18.81 -2.86 -42.14
C THR A 170 -18.22 -3.71 -41.02
N ASN A 171 -18.45 -5.01 -41.18
CA ASN A 171 -17.81 -6.07 -40.43
C ASN A 171 -16.46 -6.37 -41.11
N ARG A 172 -15.34 -6.18 -40.41
CA ARG A 172 -14.04 -6.73 -40.84
C ARG A 172 -13.25 -7.26 -39.65
N SER A 173 -13.41 -8.57 -39.49
CA SER A 173 -12.49 -9.51 -38.86
C SER A 173 -11.14 -9.51 -39.58
N TYR A 174 -10.04 -9.56 -38.81
CA TYR A 174 -8.71 -10.02 -39.23
C TYR A 174 -7.92 -10.49 -37.98
N PRO A 175 -6.94 -11.39 -38.14
CA PRO A 175 -6.98 -12.70 -37.49
C PRO A 175 -5.70 -13.04 -36.71
N SER A 176 -5.82 -14.12 -35.95
CA SER A 176 -4.72 -14.84 -35.30
C SER A 176 -3.83 -15.61 -36.29
N HIS A 177 -2.59 -15.85 -35.86
CA HIS A 177 -1.63 -16.92 -36.25
C HIS A 177 -0.48 -16.57 -37.21
N LEU A 178 0.75 -16.72 -36.70
CA LEU A 178 1.90 -17.51 -37.22
C LEU A 178 3.11 -17.23 -36.27
N VAL A 179 3.60 -18.13 -35.40
CA VAL A 179 4.28 -19.46 -35.54
C VAL A 179 5.82 -19.38 -35.62
N ARG A 180 6.45 -20.29 -34.85
CA ARG A 180 7.83 -20.86 -34.90
C ARG A 180 8.93 -20.09 -34.14
N ALA A 181 9.49 -20.57 -33.01
CA ALA A 181 10.11 -21.85 -32.60
C ALA A 181 11.59 -22.01 -32.99
N ALA A 182 12.43 -22.19 -31.97
CA ALA A 182 13.64 -23.02 -32.00
C ALA A 182 13.89 -23.56 -30.58
N ALA A 183 14.02 -24.89 -30.48
CA ALA A 183 14.46 -25.65 -29.31
C ALA A 183 15.72 -26.42 -29.71
N PHE A 184 16.52 -26.83 -28.71
CA PHE A 184 17.37 -28.05 -28.58
C PHE A 184 18.48 -27.76 -27.54
N THR A 185 18.92 -28.58 -26.58
CA THR A 185 18.58 -29.90 -25.99
C THR A 185 19.55 -30.17 -24.81
N HIS A 186 19.10 -30.91 -23.78
CA HIS A 186 19.75 -31.89 -22.86
C HIS A 186 21.19 -31.67 -22.33
N ASP A 187 21.57 -32.01 -21.08
CA ASP A 187 21.39 -33.30 -20.40
C ASP A 187 21.59 -33.22 -18.86
N GLN A 188 21.21 -34.29 -18.16
CA GLN A 188 21.02 -34.51 -16.72
C GLN A 188 22.31 -34.72 -15.90
N HIS A 189 22.21 -34.52 -14.56
CA HIS A 189 22.56 -35.56 -13.57
C HIS A 189 22.10 -35.22 -12.12
N THR A 190 21.47 -36.21 -11.49
CA THR A 190 21.05 -36.44 -10.08
C THR A 190 22.23 -36.29 -9.09
N ALA A 191 22.15 -36.00 -7.77
CA ALA A 191 21.24 -36.36 -6.67
C ALA A 191 21.60 -35.53 -5.37
N PRO A 192 21.16 -35.86 -4.13
CA PRO A 192 20.37 -34.96 -3.27
C PRO A 192 21.05 -34.49 -1.96
N GLN A 193 20.53 -33.45 -1.29
CA GLN A 193 20.29 -33.42 0.17
C GLN A 193 19.76 -32.08 0.72
N ARG A 194 18.88 -32.22 1.73
CA ARG A 194 18.54 -31.31 2.86
C ARG A 194 17.53 -30.16 2.65
N ALA A 195 16.32 -30.45 3.13
CA ALA A 195 15.40 -29.64 3.95
C ALA A 195 15.30 -28.12 3.71
N PRO A 196 14.13 -27.59 3.31
CA PRO A 196 13.82 -26.18 3.50
C PRO A 196 13.31 -25.95 4.92
N SER A 197 14.16 -25.36 5.76
CA SER A 197 13.71 -24.62 6.95
C SER A 197 13.02 -23.34 6.48
N THR A 198 11.72 -23.38 6.23
CA THR A 198 10.89 -22.19 5.96
C THR A 198 10.57 -21.50 7.28
N ARG A 199 11.49 -20.66 7.75
CA ARG A 199 11.14 -19.47 8.53
C ARG A 199 10.95 -18.31 7.54
N PRO A 200 9.78 -17.68 7.47
CA PRO A 200 9.66 -16.34 6.94
C PRO A 200 9.32 -15.40 8.11
N ARG A 201 10.32 -14.82 8.76
CA ARG A 201 10.09 -13.62 9.58
C ARG A 201 11.24 -12.65 9.34
N TYR A 202 10.91 -11.36 9.29
CA TYR A 202 11.81 -10.20 9.20
C TYR A 202 12.15 -9.60 7.81
N THR A 203 11.22 -9.57 6.86
CA THR A 203 11.36 -8.68 5.68
C THR A 203 10.91 -7.25 5.97
N THR A 204 9.85 -7.05 6.77
CA THR A 204 9.26 -5.71 6.99
C THR A 204 10.12 -4.81 7.90
N GLN A 205 10.72 -5.39 8.95
CA GLN A 205 11.62 -4.66 9.85
C GLN A 205 12.88 -4.15 9.12
N ARG A 206 13.33 -4.87 8.09
CA ARG A 206 14.47 -4.46 7.26
C ARG A 206 14.13 -3.29 6.33
N CYS A 207 12.91 -3.25 5.79
CA CYS A 207 12.42 -2.14 4.96
C CYS A 207 12.26 -0.85 5.78
N ALA A 208 11.62 -0.91 6.95
CA ALA A 208 11.45 0.28 7.80
C ALA A 208 12.81 0.80 8.32
N SER A 209 13.71 -0.10 8.74
CA SER A 209 15.04 0.27 9.27
C SER A 209 16.00 0.79 8.19
N GLN A 210 15.97 0.24 6.98
CA GLN A 210 16.79 0.74 5.86
C GLN A 210 16.28 2.10 5.34
N LEU A 211 14.97 2.35 5.45
CA LEU A 211 14.36 3.57 4.96
C LEU A 211 14.44 4.73 5.97
N ARG A 212 14.38 4.46 7.28
CA ARG A 212 14.70 5.43 8.34
C ARG A 212 16.13 5.96 8.19
N ARG A 213 17.10 5.05 7.92
CA ARG A 213 18.47 5.46 7.59
C ARG A 213 18.57 6.33 6.34
N ARG A 214 17.73 6.11 5.31
CA ARG A 214 17.75 6.91 4.07
C ARG A 214 17.19 8.32 4.24
N ILE A 215 16.16 8.48 5.08
CA ILE A 215 15.60 9.78 5.43
C ILE A 215 16.60 10.57 6.30
N ASP A 216 17.22 9.92 7.30
CA ASP A 216 18.16 10.58 8.22
C ASP A 216 19.52 10.91 7.56
N THR A 217 20.04 10.05 6.66
CA THR A 217 21.34 10.32 5.99
C THR A 217 21.29 11.47 4.98
N LYS A 218 20.13 11.79 4.41
CA LYS A 218 19.99 12.96 3.52
C LYS A 218 19.79 14.28 4.28
N GLN A 219 19.33 14.25 5.53
CA GLN A 219 19.22 15.45 6.37
C GLN A 219 20.58 15.94 6.90
N ASN A 220 21.55 15.04 7.13
CA ASN A 220 22.88 15.42 7.63
C ASN A 220 23.91 15.74 6.53
N GLY A 221 23.54 15.63 5.25
CA GLY A 221 24.44 15.90 4.11
C GLY A 221 24.52 17.37 3.69
N ALA A 222 23.74 18.28 4.28
CA ALA A 222 23.69 19.70 3.92
C ALA A 222 24.43 20.63 4.90
N ALA A 223 25.15 20.09 5.88
CA ALA A 223 25.86 20.88 6.91
C ALA A 223 27.40 20.92 6.74
N HIS A 224 27.94 20.36 5.66
CA HIS A 224 29.36 20.51 5.34
C HIS A 224 29.54 20.64 3.83
N LEU A 225 29.62 21.88 3.35
CA LEU A 225 30.56 22.38 2.34
C LEU A 225 30.37 23.89 2.18
#